data_AF-A0A960XX05-F1
#
_entry.id   AF-A0A960XX05-F1
#
_cell.length_a   1.000
_cell.length_b   1.000
_cell.length_c   1.000
_cell.angle_alpha   90.00
_cell.angle_beta   90.00
_cell.angle_gamma   90.00
#
_symmetry.space_group_name_H-M   'P 1'
#
loop_
_entity.id
_entity.type
_entity.pdbx_description
1 polymer ?
#
loop_
_entity_poly.entity_id
_entity_poly.type
_entity_poly.pdbx_seq_one_letter_code
_entity_poly.pdbx_strand_id
1 'polypeptide(L)'
;MNISKTSKSHYLTFLTRKPPGLLGMGLILAMIFVASYGRNPLQAAPLQPDRLDELYEDFMDAKIQTAPPGIVLRRLSLHLRGTIPSIQEMKDFEAASGSNAGLAQINYAVAFLRSPDFAQYWGTYLGSLFREQTEGRNLKYASFYLYLAQSLHQNKPYDVLVTEMLTASGSPEENPAVNFIVRDGGDPLQLAEYTGRLFQGQRLECARCHNHPFYEGYTKRDYYGLAAFFAQQYTTTEYDRKFESITGLKYVPRNEIEGLPTEKQKQYQNAWNQFYREYWNKLNNDQKKAHRQGTSLKYDSVFSVPELGLRFPISDSEPGGDLVKPVYPDGTEAKLEEGVDRRLILARWFTDRKNDRFRKVMINRIWTRLMGWSFFTPLDDWNDKTEIQGEEILNHLDQVFVQQNYRIKDLVLYIVSSRAYARTMPVAGMEDPESSVRYFQAQRMDPDQLMNSLIKGSFAMTVSDIRERKISLSAQTPDLSRLNLQGLGSIKAPSQNQRDFANAVEVERPVGYNSFLAVFGAGPRIDIGDDEITPTIEQVLTLLNGRLTNRLARDFAKKGSYVHQYYQKEGEIKDAANAIFQSLLSRDMSDAEWTKIESLTTSQLSGNRKDRFNQEALQDLIWSIFNSQEFIHVN
;
A
#
# COMPACT_ATOMS: atom_id res chain seq x y z
N MET A 1 21.56 -50.04 30.83
CA MET A 1 22.31 -49.57 32.03
C MET A 1 23.12 -48.33 31.63
N ASN A 2 23.70 -47.57 32.56
CA ASN A 2 23.97 -46.13 32.38
C ASN A 2 25.48 -45.76 32.37
N ILE A 3 25.78 -44.47 32.09
CA ILE A 3 26.97 -43.68 32.55
C ILE A 3 28.29 -43.69 31.71
N SER A 4 28.46 -42.57 30.97
CA SER A 4 29.61 -41.61 30.91
C SER A 4 31.04 -41.94 30.38
N LYS A 5 31.62 -40.91 29.73
CA LYS A 5 33.01 -40.38 29.83
C LYS A 5 32.92 -38.83 29.71
N THR A 6 33.68 -37.90 30.34
CA THR A 6 34.94 -37.81 31.12
C THR A 6 36.25 -37.89 30.32
N SER A 7 37.24 -36.98 30.39
CA SER A 7 37.46 -35.71 31.15
C SER A 7 38.50 -34.84 30.36
N LYS A 8 39.19 -33.75 30.78
CA LYS A 8 39.62 -33.09 32.05
C LYS A 8 39.89 -31.58 31.74
N SER A 9 39.84 -30.60 32.68
CA SER A 9 40.94 -30.02 33.52
C SER A 9 42.08 -29.30 32.72
N HIS A 10 42.71 -28.19 33.15
CA HIS A 10 42.91 -27.55 34.47
C HIS A 10 42.56 -26.04 34.45
N TYR A 11 42.13 -25.32 35.51
CA TYR A 11 42.53 -25.18 36.93
C TYR A 11 43.74 -24.25 37.23
N LEU A 12 43.46 -23.05 37.79
CA LEU A 12 44.06 -22.56 39.06
C LEU A 12 43.37 -21.26 39.59
N THR A 13 43.53 -21.00 40.89
CA THR A 13 42.88 -19.93 41.71
C THR A 13 43.94 -18.86 42.11
N PHE A 14 43.67 -17.64 42.64
CA PHE A 14 42.97 -17.31 43.89
C PHE A 14 42.75 -15.78 44.12
N LEU A 15 41.81 -15.44 45.02
CA LEU A 15 41.76 -14.31 45.98
C LEU A 15 41.73 -12.80 45.55
N THR A 16 40.51 -12.26 45.63
CA THR A 16 40.10 -11.03 46.37
C THR A 16 40.85 -9.68 46.25
N ARG A 17 40.11 -8.65 45.79
CA ARG A 17 39.82 -7.39 46.56
C ARG A 17 38.75 -6.54 45.84
N LYS A 18 37.95 -5.75 46.60
CA LYS A 18 37.11 -4.65 46.11
C LYS A 18 37.71 -3.31 46.56
N PRO A 19 37.72 -2.29 45.68
CA PRO A 19 37.47 -0.89 46.07
C PRO A 19 36.18 -0.34 45.43
N PRO A 20 35.70 0.86 45.83
CA PRO A 20 34.45 1.46 45.35
C PRO A 20 34.63 2.29 44.06
N GLY A 21 33.51 2.65 43.41
CA GLY A 21 33.51 3.25 42.07
C GLY A 21 33.34 4.77 42.01
N LEU A 22 33.20 5.28 40.78
CA LEU A 22 32.70 6.61 40.43
C LEU A 22 32.08 6.58 39.01
N LEU A 23 31.24 7.57 38.69
CA LEU A 23 30.36 7.53 37.50
C LEU A 23 31.05 8.00 36.21
N GLY A 24 30.54 7.56 35.06
CA GLY A 24 30.92 8.04 33.72
C GLY A 24 29.97 7.53 32.63
N MET A 25 29.03 8.39 32.20
CA MET A 25 27.92 8.12 31.27
C MET A 25 28.23 7.15 30.11
N GLY A 26 27.44 6.07 29.99
CA GLY A 26 27.32 5.26 28.78
C GLY A 26 26.16 5.73 27.88
N LEU A 27 26.15 5.30 26.62
CA LEU A 27 25.07 5.64 25.67
C LEU A 27 23.73 5.08 26.15
N ILE A 28 22.70 5.92 26.20
CA ILE A 28 21.30 5.49 26.32
C ILE A 28 20.77 5.32 24.89
N LEU A 29 20.73 4.07 24.42
CA LEU A 29 19.85 3.69 23.32
C LEU A 29 18.40 3.86 23.78
N ALA A 30 17.59 4.53 22.96
CA ALA A 30 16.19 4.78 23.26
C ALA A 30 15.34 3.49 23.11
N MET A 31 15.40 2.62 24.12
CA MET A 31 14.31 1.67 24.36
C MET A 31 13.06 2.46 24.77
N ILE A 32 12.26 2.86 23.78
CA ILE A 32 10.91 3.35 24.04
C ILE A 32 10.14 2.18 24.66
N PHE A 33 9.85 2.30 25.95
CA PHE A 33 8.99 1.36 26.66
C PHE A 33 7.58 1.49 26.07
N VAL A 34 7.23 0.58 25.16
CA VAL A 34 5.83 0.35 24.81
C VAL A 34 5.16 -0.20 26.07
N ALA A 35 4.55 0.71 26.84
CA ALA A 35 3.86 0.37 28.06
C ALA A 35 2.78 -0.67 27.74
N SER A 36 2.94 -1.87 28.30
CA SER A 36 2.04 -2.99 28.06
C SER A 36 0.70 -2.74 28.75
N TYR A 37 -0.15 -1.94 28.11
CA TYR A 37 -1.58 -2.00 28.34
C TYR A 37 -2.04 -3.39 27.94
N GLY A 38 -2.49 -4.15 28.95
CA GLY A 38 -3.04 -5.49 28.78
C GLY A 38 -4.37 -5.49 28.04
N ARG A 39 -4.36 -5.13 26.74
CA ARG A 39 -5.31 -5.70 25.80
C ARG A 39 -5.13 -7.21 25.89
N ASN A 40 -6.08 -7.92 26.51
CA ASN A 40 -6.25 -9.34 26.20
C ASN A 40 -6.36 -9.39 24.67
N PRO A 41 -5.46 -10.09 23.95
CA PRO A 41 -5.64 -10.25 22.53
C PRO A 41 -6.99 -10.93 22.34
N LEU A 42 -7.84 -10.40 21.47
CA LEU A 42 -8.95 -11.21 20.98
C LEU A 42 -8.29 -12.40 20.29
N GLN A 43 -8.41 -13.57 20.90
CA GLN A 43 -7.87 -14.80 20.35
C GLN A 43 -8.58 -14.99 19.01
N ALA A 44 -7.82 -14.84 17.92
CA ALA A 44 -8.37 -14.63 16.59
C ALA A 44 -9.41 -15.71 16.29
N ALA A 45 -10.65 -15.30 16.06
CA ALA A 45 -11.72 -16.23 15.75
C ALA A 45 -11.36 -16.98 14.46
N PRO A 46 -11.78 -18.25 14.30
CA PRO A 46 -11.70 -18.91 13.00
C PRO A 46 -12.43 -18.07 11.96
N LEU A 47 -11.77 -17.75 10.85
CA LEU A 47 -12.48 -17.21 9.69
C LEU A 47 -13.52 -18.25 9.24
N GLN A 48 -14.76 -17.81 9.02
CA GLN A 48 -15.87 -18.61 8.52
C GLN A 48 -16.39 -18.00 7.21
N PRO A 49 -15.69 -18.18 6.07
CA PRO A 49 -16.03 -17.52 4.80
C PRO A 49 -17.47 -17.79 4.33
N ASP A 50 -18.01 -18.97 4.69
CA ASP A 50 -19.39 -19.37 4.38
C ASP A 50 -20.42 -18.35 4.88
N ARG A 51 -20.18 -17.67 6.02
CA ARG A 51 -21.09 -16.63 6.53
C ARG A 51 -21.08 -15.34 5.70
N LEU A 52 -19.99 -15.06 4.97
CA LEU A 52 -19.98 -13.99 3.97
C LEU A 52 -20.83 -14.39 2.77
N ASP A 53 -20.74 -15.63 2.31
CA ASP A 53 -21.56 -16.12 1.20
C ASP A 53 -23.05 -16.14 1.53
N GLU A 54 -23.44 -16.53 2.74
CA GLU A 54 -24.84 -16.45 3.21
C GLU A 54 -25.38 -15.01 3.08
N LEU A 55 -24.71 -14.05 3.73
CA LEU A 55 -25.09 -12.63 3.69
C LEU A 55 -25.09 -12.04 2.27
N TYR A 56 -24.24 -12.55 1.38
CA TYR A 56 -24.15 -12.11 -0.01
C TYR A 56 -25.26 -12.73 -0.88
N GLU A 57 -25.62 -14.00 -0.66
CA GLU A 57 -26.79 -14.63 -1.30
C GLU A 57 -28.11 -13.98 -0.87
N ASP A 58 -28.24 -13.67 0.44
CA ASP A 58 -29.40 -12.97 1.00
C ASP A 58 -29.51 -11.53 0.44
N PHE A 59 -28.40 -10.77 0.35
CA PHE A 59 -28.40 -9.42 -0.20
C PHE A 59 -28.72 -9.35 -1.71
N MET A 60 -28.37 -10.38 -2.49
CA MET A 60 -28.66 -10.44 -3.92
C MET A 60 -30.07 -10.94 -4.27
N ASP A 61 -30.77 -11.55 -3.31
CA ASP A 61 -31.88 -12.49 -3.54
C ASP A 61 -31.55 -13.52 -4.65
N ALA A 62 -30.35 -14.11 -4.57
CA ALA A 62 -29.84 -15.02 -5.60
C ALA A 62 -28.73 -15.95 -5.07
N LYS A 63 -28.56 -17.12 -5.68
CA LYS A 63 -27.44 -18.03 -5.37
C LYS A 63 -26.19 -17.67 -6.17
N ILE A 64 -25.03 -17.70 -5.50
CA ILE A 64 -23.75 -17.32 -6.11
C ILE A 64 -23.36 -18.34 -7.18
N GLN A 65 -23.19 -17.86 -8.41
CA GLN A 65 -22.61 -18.62 -9.52
C GLN A 65 -21.11 -18.33 -9.61
N THR A 66 -20.25 -19.32 -9.39
CA THR A 66 -18.79 -19.16 -9.40
C THR A 66 -18.19 -19.24 -10.80
N ALA A 67 -17.14 -18.43 -11.06
CA ALA A 67 -16.36 -18.46 -12.29
C ALA A 67 -15.54 -19.76 -12.44
N PRO A 68 -15.07 -20.11 -13.66
CA PRO A 68 -14.16 -21.23 -13.87
C PRO A 68 -12.83 -21.08 -13.08
N PRO A 69 -12.19 -22.19 -12.63
CA PRO A 69 -11.00 -22.13 -11.78
C PRO A 69 -9.86 -21.24 -12.30
N GLY A 70 -9.55 -21.27 -13.60
CA GLY A 70 -8.51 -20.40 -14.19
C GLY A 70 -8.80 -18.91 -14.04
N ILE A 71 -10.08 -18.50 -14.15
CA ILE A 71 -10.52 -17.11 -13.91
C ILE A 71 -10.36 -16.75 -12.42
N VAL A 72 -10.81 -17.62 -11.51
CA VAL A 72 -10.65 -17.40 -10.06
C VAL A 72 -9.18 -17.26 -9.68
N LEU A 73 -8.28 -18.10 -10.21
CA LEU A 73 -6.83 -17.98 -10.01
C LEU A 73 -6.28 -16.68 -10.61
N ARG A 74 -6.67 -16.32 -11.84
CA ARG A 74 -6.23 -15.09 -12.50
C ARG A 74 -6.59 -13.87 -11.65
N ARG A 75 -7.86 -13.76 -11.24
CA ARG A 75 -8.40 -12.73 -10.34
C ARG A 75 -7.63 -12.68 -9.02
N LEU A 76 -7.51 -13.81 -8.34
CA LEU A 76 -6.77 -13.96 -7.08
C LEU A 76 -5.30 -13.55 -7.19
N SER A 77 -4.62 -13.92 -8.27
CA SER A 77 -3.22 -13.55 -8.52
C SER A 77 -3.07 -12.04 -8.75
N LEU A 78 -3.95 -11.44 -9.55
CA LEU A 78 -3.93 -10.02 -9.89
C LEU A 78 -4.26 -9.15 -8.66
N HIS A 79 -5.32 -9.48 -7.92
CA HIS A 79 -5.72 -8.74 -6.72
C HIS A 79 -4.75 -8.89 -5.55
N LEU A 80 -4.13 -10.07 -5.35
CA LEU A 80 -3.24 -10.26 -4.21
C LEU A 80 -1.81 -9.78 -4.49
N ARG A 81 -1.24 -10.00 -5.68
CA ARG A 81 0.20 -9.73 -5.92
C ARG A 81 0.50 -8.96 -7.21
N GLY A 82 -0.51 -8.36 -7.84
CA GLY A 82 -0.29 -7.42 -8.94
C GLY A 82 0.32 -8.05 -10.18
N THR A 83 0.01 -9.33 -10.47
CA THR A 83 0.48 -10.03 -11.68
C THR A 83 -0.36 -11.28 -11.96
N ILE A 84 -0.46 -11.71 -13.21
CA ILE A 84 -1.06 -12.99 -13.62
C ILE A 84 -0.34 -14.22 -13.01
N PRO A 85 -1.00 -15.39 -12.90
CA PRO A 85 -0.33 -16.64 -12.53
C PRO A 85 0.65 -17.12 -13.62
N SER A 86 1.57 -18.01 -13.25
CA SER A 86 2.38 -18.76 -14.21
C SER A 86 1.65 -20.02 -14.69
N ILE A 87 2.20 -20.64 -15.73
CA ILE A 87 1.66 -21.87 -16.32
C ILE A 87 1.68 -23.04 -15.31
N GLN A 88 2.68 -23.08 -14.41
CA GLN A 88 2.73 -24.10 -13.35
C GLN A 88 1.68 -23.81 -12.27
N GLU A 89 1.57 -22.55 -11.83
CA GLU A 89 0.56 -22.12 -10.87
C GLU A 89 -0.88 -22.41 -11.36
N MET A 90 -1.13 -22.24 -12.66
CA MET A 90 -2.38 -22.58 -13.35
C MET A 90 -2.69 -24.08 -13.27
N LYS A 91 -1.79 -24.93 -13.76
CA LYS A 91 -1.99 -26.38 -13.83
C LYS A 91 -2.16 -27.02 -12.45
N ASP A 92 -1.38 -26.56 -11.46
CA ASP A 92 -1.50 -27.01 -10.07
C ASP A 92 -2.85 -26.56 -9.44
N PHE A 93 -3.36 -25.37 -9.79
CA PHE A 93 -4.64 -24.88 -9.29
C PHE A 93 -5.83 -25.62 -9.90
N GLU A 94 -5.79 -25.90 -11.20
CA GLU A 94 -6.84 -26.63 -11.91
C GLU A 94 -6.94 -28.08 -11.40
N ALA A 95 -5.80 -28.76 -11.23
CA ALA A 95 -5.74 -30.09 -10.65
C ALA A 95 -6.25 -30.13 -9.19
N ALA A 96 -5.88 -29.14 -8.38
CA ALA A 96 -6.41 -29.01 -7.02
C ALA A 96 -7.92 -28.69 -7.01
N SER A 97 -8.39 -27.83 -7.92
CA SER A 97 -9.79 -27.39 -7.99
C SER A 97 -10.73 -28.49 -8.45
N GLY A 98 -10.28 -29.38 -9.35
CA GLY A 98 -10.99 -30.59 -9.73
C GLY A 98 -11.20 -31.58 -8.58
N SER A 99 -10.44 -31.43 -7.48
CA SER A 99 -10.66 -32.17 -6.22
C SER A 99 -11.50 -31.36 -5.22
N ASN A 100 -11.15 -30.08 -4.99
CA ASN A 100 -11.91 -29.15 -4.16
C ASN A 100 -11.52 -27.69 -4.48
N ALA A 101 -12.37 -26.98 -5.24
CA ALA A 101 -12.14 -25.59 -5.67
C ALA A 101 -11.98 -24.59 -4.50
N GLY A 102 -12.83 -24.69 -3.47
CA GLY A 102 -12.73 -23.79 -2.30
C GLY A 102 -11.43 -23.98 -1.52
N LEU A 103 -10.98 -25.23 -1.36
CA LEU A 103 -9.68 -25.54 -0.76
C LEU A 103 -8.50 -25.06 -1.61
N ALA A 104 -8.58 -25.16 -2.94
CA ALA A 104 -7.57 -24.61 -3.84
C ALA A 104 -7.48 -23.08 -3.72
N GLN A 105 -8.63 -22.40 -3.78
CA GLN A 105 -8.77 -20.95 -3.62
C GLN A 105 -8.17 -20.46 -2.29
N ILE A 106 -8.55 -21.07 -1.16
CA ILE A 106 -8.01 -20.75 0.17
C ILE A 106 -6.50 -20.97 0.22
N ASN A 107 -6.00 -22.10 -0.25
CA ASN A 107 -4.56 -22.40 -0.23
C ASN A 107 -3.72 -21.38 -1.02
N TYR A 108 -4.18 -21.00 -2.21
CA TYR A 108 -3.49 -20.00 -3.02
C TYR A 108 -3.60 -18.59 -2.44
N ALA A 109 -4.74 -18.24 -1.83
CA ALA A 109 -4.88 -16.98 -1.11
C ALA A 109 -3.85 -16.87 0.03
N VAL A 110 -3.75 -17.91 0.86
CA VAL A 110 -2.76 -18.00 1.94
C VAL A 110 -1.33 -17.95 1.41
N ALA A 111 -1.03 -18.60 0.29
CA ALA A 111 0.28 -18.58 -0.35
C ALA A 111 0.65 -17.17 -0.86
N PHE A 112 -0.25 -16.52 -1.60
CA PHE A 112 -0.01 -15.18 -2.15
C PHE A 112 0.07 -14.12 -1.04
N LEU A 113 -0.76 -14.18 0.01
CA LEU A 113 -0.67 -13.29 1.18
C LEU A 113 0.65 -13.44 1.95
N ARG A 114 1.26 -14.64 1.94
CA ARG A 114 2.59 -14.91 2.50
C ARG A 114 3.75 -14.58 1.54
N SER A 115 3.47 -14.31 0.27
CA SER A 115 4.49 -13.84 -0.66
C SER A 115 4.97 -12.43 -0.28
N PRO A 116 6.21 -12.04 -0.61
CA PRO A 116 6.60 -10.64 -0.55
C PRO A 116 5.94 -9.83 -1.67
N ASP A 117 5.40 -10.49 -2.71
CA ASP A 117 4.83 -9.85 -3.89
C ASP A 117 3.48 -9.20 -3.55
N PHE A 118 2.70 -9.80 -2.64
CA PHE A 118 1.57 -9.13 -1.99
C PHE A 118 2.03 -7.87 -1.27
N ALA A 119 3.08 -7.96 -0.45
CA ALA A 119 3.56 -6.82 0.32
C ALA A 119 4.13 -5.70 -0.57
N GLN A 120 4.70 -6.05 -1.74
CA GLN A 120 5.14 -5.11 -2.76
C GLN A 120 3.96 -4.38 -3.41
N TYR A 121 3.01 -5.12 -3.96
CA TYR A 121 1.87 -4.58 -4.71
C TYR A 121 0.84 -3.84 -3.82
N TRP A 122 0.49 -4.42 -2.67
CA TRP A 122 -0.31 -3.70 -1.68
C TRP A 122 0.49 -2.56 -1.01
N GLY A 123 1.82 -2.62 -1.07
CA GLY A 123 2.72 -1.50 -0.71
C GLY A 123 2.59 -0.31 -1.65
N THR A 124 2.51 -0.51 -2.98
CA THR A 124 2.27 0.60 -3.93
C THR A 124 0.83 1.12 -3.88
N TYR A 125 -0.16 0.26 -3.61
CA TYR A 125 -1.54 0.67 -3.34
C TYR A 125 -1.69 1.50 -2.05
N LEU A 126 -1.11 1.05 -0.92
CA LEU A 126 -1.06 1.87 0.29
C LEU A 126 -0.22 3.14 0.08
N GLY A 127 0.82 3.08 -0.76
CA GLY A 127 1.57 4.27 -1.19
C GLY A 127 0.72 5.25 -2.00
N SER A 128 -0.26 4.78 -2.77
CA SER A 128 -1.23 5.62 -3.48
C SER A 128 -2.17 6.35 -2.51
N LEU A 129 -2.80 5.60 -1.59
CA LEU A 129 -3.65 6.20 -0.55
C LEU A 129 -2.86 7.16 0.34
N PHE A 130 -1.69 6.73 0.82
CA PHE A 130 -0.84 7.50 1.74
C PHE A 130 0.11 8.47 1.02
N ARG A 131 -0.11 8.74 -0.27
CA ARG A 131 0.61 9.73 -1.10
C ARG A 131 2.13 9.68 -0.93
N GLU A 132 2.67 8.48 -1.08
CA GLU A 132 4.08 8.15 -0.96
C GLU A 132 4.94 8.86 -2.02
N GLN A 133 6.16 9.21 -1.63
CA GLN A 133 7.19 9.73 -2.52
C GLN A 133 8.48 8.94 -2.26
N THR A 134 8.85 8.12 -3.23
CA THR A 134 10.08 7.33 -3.24
C THR A 134 11.27 8.26 -3.35
N GLU A 135 11.21 9.28 -4.22
CA GLU A 135 12.11 10.43 -4.17
C GLU A 135 11.32 11.71 -3.96
N GLY A 136 11.80 12.53 -3.03
CA GLY A 136 11.20 13.81 -2.68
C GLY A 136 12.24 14.69 -2.00
N ARG A 137 11.99 16.00 -1.96
CA ARG A 137 12.92 16.94 -1.32
C ARG A 137 13.05 16.57 0.15
N ASN A 138 14.28 16.41 0.63
CA ASN A 138 14.60 16.08 2.03
C ASN A 138 14.17 14.68 2.51
N LEU A 139 13.82 13.75 1.61
CA LEU A 139 13.39 12.38 1.96
C LEU A 139 14.52 11.35 1.81
N LYS A 140 14.47 10.29 2.62
CA LYS A 140 15.29 9.09 2.44
C LYS A 140 14.66 8.22 1.34
N TYR A 141 15.40 7.96 0.27
CA TYR A 141 14.88 7.28 -0.93
C TYR A 141 14.19 5.95 -0.60
N ALA A 142 13.01 5.72 -1.16
CA ALA A 142 12.13 4.56 -0.96
C ALA A 142 11.71 4.25 0.50
N SER A 143 12.03 5.11 1.47
CA SER A 143 11.88 4.80 2.91
C SER A 143 10.44 4.55 3.32
N PHE A 144 9.49 5.36 2.86
CA PHE A 144 8.08 5.22 3.23
C PHE A 144 7.43 4.01 2.55
N TYR A 145 7.65 3.83 1.23
CA TYR A 145 7.24 2.60 0.54
C TYR A 145 7.76 1.35 1.26
N LEU A 146 9.06 1.31 1.63
CA LEU A 146 9.66 0.19 2.36
C LEU A 146 8.96 -0.06 3.70
N TYR A 147 8.59 0.99 4.44
CA TYR A 147 7.86 0.87 5.70
C TYR A 147 6.43 0.36 5.51
N LEU A 148 5.70 0.81 4.49
CA LEU A 148 4.35 0.34 4.17
C LEU A 148 4.36 -1.14 3.75
N ALA A 149 5.25 -1.49 2.81
CA ALA A 149 5.45 -2.86 2.36
C ALA A 149 5.90 -3.77 3.50
N GLN A 150 6.88 -3.36 4.33
CA GLN A 150 7.34 -4.15 5.48
C GLN A 150 6.26 -4.33 6.55
N SER A 151 5.42 -3.32 6.77
CA SER A 151 4.27 -3.41 7.69
C SER A 151 3.25 -4.44 7.20
N LEU A 152 2.89 -4.42 5.92
CA LEU A 152 2.05 -5.44 5.30
C LEU A 152 2.71 -6.83 5.35
N HIS A 153 4.01 -6.91 5.07
CA HIS A 153 4.75 -8.16 5.10
C HIS A 153 4.72 -8.80 6.50
N GLN A 154 4.91 -8.01 7.55
CA GLN A 154 4.80 -8.44 8.96
C GLN A 154 3.37 -8.72 9.45
N ASN A 155 2.35 -8.51 8.59
CA ASN A 155 0.93 -8.51 8.94
C ASN A 155 0.61 -7.58 10.13
N LYS A 156 1.17 -6.36 10.10
CA LYS A 156 0.93 -5.32 11.11
C LYS A 156 -0.56 -4.94 11.13
N PRO A 157 -1.20 -4.88 12.32
CA PRO A 157 -2.54 -4.30 12.47
C PRO A 157 -2.67 -2.89 11.91
N TYR A 158 -3.81 -2.57 11.31
CA TYR A 158 -4.09 -1.25 10.75
C TYR A 158 -4.17 -0.15 11.82
N ASP A 159 -4.67 -0.45 13.02
CA ASP A 159 -4.68 0.49 14.13
C ASP A 159 -3.25 0.87 14.56
N VAL A 160 -2.35 -0.11 14.62
CA VAL A 160 -0.92 0.12 14.89
C VAL A 160 -0.27 0.91 13.76
N LEU A 161 -0.50 0.55 12.49
CA LEU A 161 0.05 1.26 11.32
C LEU A 161 -0.36 2.75 11.29
N VAL A 162 -1.63 3.05 11.54
CA VAL A 162 -2.14 4.43 11.59
C VAL A 162 -1.61 5.18 12.81
N THR A 163 -1.54 4.53 13.97
CA THR A 163 -0.96 5.15 15.18
C THR A 163 0.50 5.51 14.98
N GLU A 164 1.31 4.62 14.39
CA GLU A 164 2.71 4.87 14.07
C GLU A 164 2.87 6.06 13.11
N MET A 165 2.06 6.17 12.05
CA MET A 165 2.13 7.30 11.10
C MET A 165 1.72 8.64 11.71
N LEU A 166 0.62 8.69 12.48
CA LEU A 166 0.14 9.92 13.11
C LEU A 166 1.10 10.43 14.20
N THR A 167 1.71 9.52 14.95
CA THR A 167 2.60 9.86 16.08
C THR A 167 4.08 9.93 15.72
N ALA A 168 4.46 9.68 14.46
CA ALA A 168 5.85 9.63 14.04
C ALA A 168 6.63 10.93 14.31
N SER A 169 7.89 10.76 14.70
CA SER A 169 8.86 11.80 15.03
C SER A 169 10.29 11.29 14.78
N GLY A 170 11.26 12.20 14.70
CA GLY A 170 12.59 11.90 14.17
C GLY A 170 12.66 12.13 12.65
N SER A 171 13.71 11.60 12.00
CA SER A 171 13.90 11.71 10.54
C SER A 171 13.35 10.52 9.74
N PRO A 172 13.12 10.65 8.41
CA PRO A 172 12.78 9.54 7.52
C PRO A 172 13.77 8.36 7.47
N GLU A 173 15.00 8.52 7.99
CA GLU A 173 15.99 7.43 8.08
C GLU A 173 15.95 6.68 9.42
N GLU A 174 15.57 7.36 10.51
CA GLU A 174 15.37 6.75 11.83
C GLU A 174 13.96 6.16 11.97
N ASN A 175 12.96 6.84 11.41
CA ASN A 175 11.55 6.54 11.52
C ASN A 175 10.82 6.86 10.21
N PRO A 176 10.80 5.93 9.22
CA PRO A 176 10.19 6.18 7.92
C PRO A 176 8.69 6.47 7.94
N ALA A 177 7.98 6.18 9.04
CA ALA A 177 6.57 6.56 9.19
C ALA A 177 6.38 8.09 9.16
N VAL A 178 7.41 8.87 9.51
CA VAL A 178 7.36 10.34 9.55
C VAL A 178 7.17 11.00 8.18
N ASN A 179 7.40 10.25 7.09
CA ASN A 179 7.09 10.71 5.73
C ASN A 179 5.60 11.08 5.56
N PHE A 180 4.69 10.43 6.31
CA PHE A 180 3.26 10.80 6.35
C PHE A 180 3.01 12.24 6.81
N ILE A 181 3.93 12.80 7.62
CA ILE A 181 3.83 14.15 8.20
C ILE A 181 4.67 15.16 7.38
N VAL A 182 5.95 14.85 7.11
CA VAL A 182 6.89 15.84 6.52
C VAL A 182 6.61 16.15 5.06
N ARG A 183 5.87 15.28 4.36
CA ARG A 183 5.48 15.44 2.95
C ARG A 183 4.88 16.82 2.66
N ASP A 184 3.87 17.23 3.43
CA ASP A 184 3.20 18.52 3.28
C ASP A 184 3.84 19.59 4.22
N GLY A 185 5.15 19.47 4.46
CA GLY A 185 5.93 20.34 5.37
C GLY A 185 5.61 20.21 6.85
N GLY A 186 4.66 19.34 7.23
CA GLY A 186 4.07 19.30 8.56
C GLY A 186 2.94 20.33 8.79
N ASP A 187 2.35 20.91 7.73
CA ASP A 187 1.23 21.86 7.88
C ASP A 187 0.04 21.21 8.61
N PRO A 188 -0.36 21.70 9.81
CA PRO A 188 -1.44 21.11 10.58
C PRO A 188 -2.81 21.18 9.89
N LEU A 189 -3.01 22.14 8.97
CA LEU A 189 -4.23 22.27 8.19
C LEU A 189 -4.34 21.17 7.13
N GLN A 190 -3.24 20.94 6.39
CA GLN A 190 -3.15 19.84 5.41
C GLN A 190 -3.29 18.48 6.09
N LEU A 191 -2.67 18.30 7.26
CA LEU A 191 -2.78 17.05 8.02
C LEU A 191 -4.20 16.80 8.56
N ALA A 192 -4.95 17.85 8.91
CA ALA A 192 -6.36 17.72 9.29
C ALA A 192 -7.24 17.28 8.09
N GLU A 193 -7.15 17.97 6.96
CA GLU A 193 -7.87 17.63 5.71
C GLU A 193 -7.57 16.19 5.29
N TYR A 194 -6.28 15.85 5.27
CA TYR A 194 -5.80 14.56 4.80
C TYR A 194 -6.18 13.41 5.72
N THR A 195 -6.09 13.58 7.04
CA THR A 195 -6.45 12.51 8.00
C THR A 195 -7.96 12.34 8.15
N GLY A 196 -8.75 13.40 7.97
CA GLY A 196 -10.21 13.31 7.82
C GLY A 196 -10.61 12.45 6.63
N ARG A 197 -10.11 12.80 5.43
CA ARG A 197 -10.40 12.05 4.18
C ARG A 197 -9.84 10.62 4.20
N LEU A 198 -8.66 10.40 4.77
CA LEU A 198 -8.08 9.05 4.87
C LEU A 198 -8.78 8.17 5.89
N PHE A 199 -8.96 8.64 7.13
CA PHE A 199 -9.27 7.78 8.26
C PHE A 199 -10.71 7.90 8.76
N GLN A 200 -11.47 8.91 8.36
CA GLN A 200 -12.93 8.92 8.52
C GLN A 200 -13.69 8.95 7.19
N GLY A 201 -13.00 9.09 6.05
CA GLY A 201 -13.67 9.30 4.78
C GLY A 201 -14.50 10.58 4.80
N GLN A 202 -14.01 11.65 5.43
CA GLN A 202 -14.70 12.93 5.49
C GLN A 202 -13.91 14.02 4.78
N ARG A 203 -14.52 14.67 3.79
CA ARG A 203 -13.99 15.85 3.09
C ARG A 203 -14.22 17.11 3.93
N LEU A 204 -13.27 17.42 4.79
CA LEU A 204 -13.37 18.53 5.76
C LEU A 204 -12.81 19.85 5.22
N GLU A 205 -12.25 19.88 4.01
CA GLU A 205 -11.58 21.05 3.41
C GLU A 205 -12.50 22.28 3.23
N CYS A 206 -13.80 22.11 2.96
CA CYS A 206 -14.73 23.23 2.91
C CYS A 206 -14.88 23.94 4.28
N ALA A 207 -14.65 23.21 5.38
CA ALA A 207 -14.70 23.78 6.72
C ALA A 207 -13.50 24.69 7.06
N ARG A 208 -12.49 24.79 6.17
CA ARG A 208 -11.37 25.75 6.32
C ARG A 208 -11.82 27.22 6.31
N CYS A 209 -12.87 27.54 5.56
CA CYS A 209 -13.29 28.91 5.29
C CYS A 209 -14.65 29.29 5.90
N HIS A 210 -15.58 28.34 5.98
CA HIS A 210 -16.96 28.51 6.49
C HIS A 210 -17.43 27.24 7.22
N ASN A 211 -18.64 27.19 7.76
CA ASN A 211 -19.20 25.94 8.32
C ASN A 211 -19.51 24.94 7.20
N HIS A 212 -19.44 23.64 7.47
CA HIS A 212 -19.52 22.63 6.41
C HIS A 212 -20.93 22.54 5.80
N PRO A 213 -21.08 22.54 4.46
CA PRO A 213 -22.40 22.51 3.81
C PRO A 213 -23.08 21.13 3.80
N PHE A 214 -22.35 20.05 4.08
CA PHE A 214 -22.82 18.65 3.97
C PHE A 214 -22.51 17.75 5.18
N TYR A 215 -21.99 18.31 6.28
CA TYR A 215 -21.83 17.61 7.57
C TYR A 215 -22.56 18.46 8.60
N GLU A 216 -23.75 18.04 9.03
CA GLU A 216 -24.62 18.90 9.85
C GLU A 216 -23.96 19.27 11.18
N GLY A 217 -24.01 20.55 11.53
CA GLY A 217 -23.39 21.09 12.74
C GLY A 217 -21.86 21.25 12.69
N TYR A 218 -21.14 20.66 11.73
CA TYR A 218 -19.68 20.73 11.68
C TYR A 218 -19.19 22.15 11.31
N THR A 219 -18.58 22.85 12.26
CA THR A 219 -18.20 24.26 12.09
C THR A 219 -16.79 24.44 11.53
N LYS A 220 -16.52 25.66 11.06
CA LYS A 220 -15.18 26.14 10.78
C LYS A 220 -14.22 25.95 11.97
N ARG A 221 -14.74 26.08 13.20
CA ARG A 221 -13.95 26.00 14.42
C ARG A 221 -13.57 24.57 14.79
N ASP A 222 -14.37 23.59 14.40
CA ASP A 222 -14.08 22.16 14.58
C ASP A 222 -12.98 21.68 13.61
N TYR A 223 -12.97 22.18 12.37
CA TYR A 223 -11.85 21.99 11.44
C TYR A 223 -10.52 22.50 12.01
N TYR A 224 -10.50 23.73 12.54
CA TYR A 224 -9.29 24.25 13.21
C TYR A 224 -8.98 23.45 14.50
N GLY A 225 -9.98 22.86 15.15
CA GLY A 225 -9.80 21.92 16.27
C GLY A 225 -9.13 20.62 15.86
N LEU A 226 -9.48 20.03 14.71
CA LEU A 226 -8.77 18.86 14.18
C LEU A 226 -7.31 19.19 13.88
N ALA A 227 -7.05 20.35 13.27
CA ALA A 227 -5.69 20.82 13.01
C ALA A 227 -4.87 21.12 14.29
N ALA A 228 -5.52 21.52 15.39
CA ALA A 228 -4.86 21.80 16.67
C ALA A 228 -4.23 20.56 17.35
N PHE A 229 -4.51 19.34 16.86
CA PHE A 229 -3.76 18.13 17.22
C PHE A 229 -2.35 18.08 16.61
N PHE A 230 -2.18 18.61 15.40
CA PHE A 230 -0.91 18.58 14.64
C PHE A 230 -0.07 19.84 14.86
N ALA A 231 -0.68 20.96 15.24
CA ALA A 231 -0.06 22.30 15.32
C ALA A 231 1.00 22.53 16.43
N GLN A 232 1.60 21.46 16.95
CA GLN A 232 2.82 21.52 17.77
C GLN A 232 4.03 20.92 17.04
N GLN A 233 3.82 20.33 15.86
CA GLN A 233 4.84 19.71 15.02
C GLN A 233 5.57 20.77 14.19
N TYR A 234 6.89 20.71 14.18
CA TYR A 234 7.71 21.49 13.26
C TYR A 234 8.82 20.62 12.65
N THR A 235 9.23 20.96 11.43
CA THR A 235 10.33 20.33 10.69
C THR A 235 11.64 21.10 10.90
N THR A 236 12.72 20.44 11.34
CA THR A 236 14.04 21.07 11.48
C THR A 236 14.95 20.95 10.25
N THR A 237 15.53 22.05 9.81
CA THR A 237 16.67 22.06 8.88
C THR A 237 18.00 21.70 9.58
N GLU A 238 19.10 21.58 8.81
CA GLU A 238 20.45 21.48 9.40
C GLU A 238 20.87 22.76 10.14
N TYR A 239 20.48 23.93 9.63
CA TYR A 239 20.71 25.23 10.28
C TYR A 239 20.02 25.29 11.64
N ASP A 240 18.81 24.73 11.74
CA ASP A 240 18.04 24.65 12.97
C ASP A 240 18.66 23.66 13.95
N ARG A 241 19.03 22.44 13.51
CA ARG A 241 19.80 21.49 14.32
C ARG A 241 21.12 22.10 14.82
N LYS A 242 21.73 23.00 14.03
CA LYS A 242 22.93 23.74 14.46
C LYS A 242 22.61 24.75 15.57
N PHE A 243 21.49 25.46 15.48
CA PHE A 243 20.94 26.29 16.57
C PHE A 243 20.71 25.46 17.84
N GLU A 244 20.12 24.27 17.75
CA GLU A 244 19.91 23.40 18.91
C GLU A 244 21.25 23.00 19.56
N SER A 245 22.23 22.58 18.76
CA SER A 245 23.54 22.13 19.24
C SER A 245 24.40 23.22 19.92
N ILE A 246 24.06 24.50 19.71
CA ILE A 246 24.78 25.65 20.29
C ILE A 246 24.05 26.19 21.52
N THR A 247 22.71 26.21 21.48
CA THR A 247 21.88 26.92 22.46
C THR A 247 21.23 26.00 23.49
N GLY A 248 21.18 24.69 23.21
CA GLY A 248 20.45 23.70 24.02
C GLY A 248 18.93 23.77 23.91
N LEU A 249 18.38 24.70 23.11
CA LEU A 249 16.94 24.82 22.89
C LEU A 249 16.52 24.12 21.59
N LYS A 250 15.34 23.50 21.62
CA LYS A 250 14.66 23.08 20.38
C LYS A 250 14.35 24.29 19.51
N TYR A 251 14.54 24.18 18.20
CA TYR A 251 14.20 25.26 17.27
C TYR A 251 12.69 25.58 17.31
N VAL A 252 12.33 26.83 16.99
CA VAL A 252 10.94 27.27 16.80
C VAL A 252 10.92 28.28 15.64
N PRO A 253 10.03 28.15 14.65
CA PRO A 253 9.89 29.14 13.57
C PRO A 253 9.54 30.52 14.15
N ARG A 254 10.09 31.61 13.59
CA ARG A 254 10.06 32.92 14.27
C ARG A 254 8.66 33.50 14.49
N ASN A 255 7.75 33.26 13.55
CA ASN A 255 6.32 33.58 13.66
C ASN A 255 5.65 32.87 14.85
N GLU A 256 6.10 31.66 15.19
CA GLU A 256 5.53 30.88 16.29
C GLU A 256 6.07 31.34 17.66
N ILE A 257 7.29 31.90 17.71
CA ILE A 257 7.90 32.41 18.96
C ILE A 257 6.99 33.47 19.61
N GLU A 258 6.33 34.32 18.82
CA GLU A 258 5.39 35.33 19.32
C GLU A 258 4.17 34.72 20.03
N GLY A 259 3.84 33.45 19.73
CA GLY A 259 2.80 32.69 20.42
C GLY A 259 3.18 32.17 21.81
N LEU A 260 4.48 32.12 22.16
CA LEU A 260 4.99 31.62 23.44
C LEU A 260 4.80 32.61 24.60
N PRO A 261 4.81 32.13 25.87
CA PRO A 261 4.92 33.00 27.04
C PRO A 261 6.14 33.93 26.98
N THR A 262 6.02 35.17 27.46
CA THR A 262 7.04 36.23 27.32
C THR A 262 8.44 35.83 27.82
N GLU A 263 8.54 34.99 28.85
CA GLU A 263 9.83 34.51 29.35
C GLU A 263 10.51 33.53 28.39
N LYS A 264 9.73 32.66 27.72
CA LYS A 264 10.20 31.79 26.64
C LYS A 264 10.58 32.63 25.41
N GLN A 265 9.85 33.70 25.09
CA GLN A 265 10.23 34.63 24.02
C GLN A 265 11.63 35.23 24.24
N LYS A 266 11.91 35.73 25.45
CA LYS A 266 13.25 36.22 25.84
C LYS A 266 14.31 35.11 25.77
N GLN A 267 13.97 33.90 26.22
CA GLN A 267 14.86 32.74 26.17
C GLN A 267 15.28 32.43 24.72
N TYR A 268 14.32 32.41 23.79
CA TYR A 268 14.59 32.25 22.36
C TYR A 268 15.36 33.43 21.76
N GLN A 269 15.06 34.67 22.13
CA GLN A 269 15.80 35.85 21.68
C GLN A 269 17.27 35.78 22.09
N ASN A 270 17.55 35.39 23.35
CA ASN A 270 18.90 35.20 23.86
C ASN A 270 19.65 34.06 23.15
N ALA A 271 18.96 32.94 22.89
CA ALA A 271 19.50 31.83 22.11
C ALA A 271 19.84 32.23 20.66
N TRP A 272 18.98 33.01 20.00
CA TRP A 272 19.29 33.56 18.67
C TRP A 272 20.50 34.50 18.70
N ASN A 273 20.59 35.39 19.70
CA ASN A 273 21.74 36.27 19.89
C ASN A 273 23.05 35.49 20.11
N GLN A 274 23.00 34.40 20.90
CA GLN A 274 24.12 33.47 21.09
C GLN A 274 24.51 32.82 19.74
N PHE A 275 23.57 32.20 19.04
CA PHE A 275 23.80 31.52 17.77
C PHE A 275 24.40 32.46 16.70
N TYR A 276 23.89 33.69 16.60
CA TYR A 276 24.45 34.70 15.69
C TYR A 276 25.89 35.04 16.04
N ARG A 277 26.20 35.30 17.31
CA ARG A 277 27.55 35.60 17.81
C ARG A 277 28.54 34.45 17.62
N GLU A 278 28.13 33.22 17.94
CA GLU A 278 29.03 32.07 18.05
C GLU A 278 29.21 31.30 16.76
N TYR A 279 28.27 31.40 15.82
CA TYR A 279 28.33 30.68 14.55
C TYR A 279 28.06 31.58 13.34
N TRP A 280 26.84 32.07 13.14
CA TRP A 280 26.46 32.67 11.84
C TRP A 280 27.31 33.88 11.46
N ASN A 281 27.65 34.77 12.40
CA ASN A 281 28.43 35.97 12.08
C ASN A 281 29.88 35.64 11.68
N LYS A 282 30.42 34.49 12.10
CA LYS A 282 31.77 34.00 11.74
C LYS A 282 31.85 33.36 10.35
N LEU A 283 30.72 32.99 9.75
CA LEU A 283 30.69 32.41 8.40
C LEU A 283 31.00 33.47 7.34
N ASN A 284 31.78 33.10 6.31
CA ASN A 284 32.02 33.96 5.15
C ASN A 284 30.80 34.01 4.20
N ASN A 285 30.87 34.82 3.14
CA ASN A 285 29.74 35.00 2.23
C ASN A 285 29.37 33.72 1.46
N ASP A 286 30.36 32.93 1.04
CA ASP A 286 30.12 31.67 0.31
C ASP A 286 29.57 30.57 1.23
N GLN A 287 29.97 30.55 2.50
CA GLN A 287 29.37 29.69 3.53
C GLN A 287 27.93 30.11 3.83
N LYS A 288 27.66 31.43 4.00
CA LYS A 288 26.28 31.94 4.17
C LYS A 288 25.41 31.67 2.94
N LYS A 289 25.97 31.74 1.74
CA LYS A 289 25.34 31.34 0.48
C LYS A 289 25.12 29.82 0.43
N ALA A 290 26.07 29.02 0.86
CA ALA A 290 25.95 27.56 0.98
C ALA A 290 24.89 27.15 2.03
N HIS A 291 24.67 27.91 3.10
CA HIS A 291 23.50 27.67 3.98
C HIS A 291 22.17 28.13 3.36
N ARG A 292 22.18 29.07 2.40
CA ARG A 292 20.98 29.53 1.66
C ARG A 292 20.65 28.68 0.43
N GLN A 293 21.60 27.89 -0.07
CA GLN A 293 21.49 27.05 -1.28
C GLN A 293 21.58 25.55 -0.95
N GLY A 294 22.47 25.18 -0.03
CA GLY A 294 22.60 23.85 0.59
C GLY A 294 21.52 23.55 1.64
N THR A 295 20.46 24.37 1.69
CA THR A 295 19.11 23.94 2.14
C THR A 295 18.47 22.91 1.20
N SER A 296 19.28 22.18 0.41
CA SER A 296 19.08 20.76 0.11
C SER A 296 19.21 19.94 1.42
N LEU A 297 18.23 20.09 2.31
CA LEU A 297 18.13 19.29 3.52
C LEU A 297 18.04 17.83 3.07
N LYS A 298 18.67 16.90 3.78
CA LYS A 298 18.49 15.46 3.51
C LYS A 298 17.51 14.79 4.46
N TYR A 299 17.18 15.47 5.55
CA TYR A 299 16.35 14.98 6.64
C TYR A 299 15.69 16.17 7.33
N ASP A 300 14.37 16.24 7.25
CA ASP A 300 13.57 17.01 8.19
C ASP A 300 13.25 16.12 9.40
N SER A 301 13.33 16.68 10.60
CA SER A 301 13.00 15.97 11.84
C SER A 301 11.75 16.58 12.45
N VAL A 302 10.74 15.75 12.73
CA VAL A 302 9.51 16.19 13.42
C VAL A 302 9.70 16.08 14.94
N PHE A 303 9.42 17.17 15.64
CA PHE A 303 9.44 17.30 17.10
C PHE A 303 8.25 18.14 17.57
N SER A 304 7.93 18.07 18.86
CA SER A 304 6.78 18.78 19.46
C SER A 304 7.21 19.92 20.40
N VAL A 305 6.42 21.00 20.43
CA VAL A 305 6.55 22.10 21.40
C VAL A 305 5.21 22.27 22.16
N PRO A 306 5.07 21.71 23.38
CA PRO A 306 3.81 21.67 24.12
C PRO A 306 3.18 23.02 24.45
N GLU A 307 3.96 24.10 24.51
CA GLU A 307 3.51 25.46 24.81
C GLU A 307 2.94 26.22 23.59
N LEU A 308 3.03 25.63 22.38
CA LEU A 308 2.48 26.20 21.16
C LEU A 308 1.16 25.54 20.76
N GLY A 309 0.48 26.11 19.78
CA GLY A 309 -0.79 25.60 19.28
C GLY A 309 -1.43 26.55 18.27
N LEU A 310 -2.33 25.99 17.47
CA LEU A 310 -3.01 26.71 16.41
C LEU A 310 -3.85 27.86 16.99
N ARG A 311 -3.81 29.02 16.32
CA ARG A 311 -4.69 30.15 16.61
C ARG A 311 -5.78 30.24 15.57
N PHE A 312 -6.99 30.61 15.99
CA PHE A 312 -8.11 30.78 15.06
C PHE A 312 -7.82 31.99 14.14
N PRO A 313 -8.11 31.93 12.84
CA PRO A 313 -7.90 33.08 11.95
C PRO A 313 -8.74 34.27 12.40
N ILE A 314 -8.15 35.47 12.38
CA ILE A 314 -8.88 36.73 12.52
C ILE A 314 -9.51 37.05 11.15
N SER A 315 -10.78 37.48 11.14
CA SER A 315 -11.40 38.08 9.96
C SER A 315 -12.18 39.34 10.34
N ASP A 316 -12.50 40.17 9.35
CA ASP A 316 -13.28 41.41 9.57
C ASP A 316 -14.70 41.14 10.10
N SER A 317 -15.18 39.90 9.96
CA SER A 317 -16.52 39.42 10.35
C SER A 317 -16.57 38.60 11.63
N GLU A 318 -15.45 38.01 12.08
CA GLU A 318 -15.42 37.05 13.19
C GLU A 318 -14.20 37.29 14.10
N PRO A 319 -14.36 37.38 15.43
CA PRO A 319 -13.25 37.40 16.37
C PRO A 319 -12.38 36.14 16.26
N GLY A 320 -11.06 36.32 16.35
CA GLY A 320 -10.08 35.24 16.29
C GLY A 320 -8.76 35.60 16.98
N GLY A 321 -7.69 34.88 16.66
CA GLY A 321 -6.37 35.00 17.29
C GLY A 321 -6.23 34.24 18.61
N ASP A 322 -7.33 33.69 19.13
CA ASP A 322 -7.36 32.85 20.31
C ASP A 322 -6.84 31.43 20.03
N LEU A 323 -6.37 30.73 21.07
CA LEU A 323 -5.82 29.37 20.93
C LEU A 323 -6.94 28.35 20.75
N VAL A 324 -6.86 27.58 19.67
CA VAL A 324 -7.86 26.56 19.34
C VAL A 324 -7.60 25.31 20.16
N LYS A 325 -8.64 24.83 20.86
CA LYS A 325 -8.63 23.52 21.51
C LYS A 325 -8.68 22.40 20.47
N PRO A 326 -8.02 21.25 20.67
CA PRO A 326 -8.23 20.10 19.82
C PRO A 326 -9.65 19.53 19.92
N VAL A 327 -10.25 19.24 18.77
CA VAL A 327 -11.62 18.72 18.59
C VAL A 327 -11.54 17.57 17.60
N TYR A 328 -12.22 16.46 17.88
CA TYR A 328 -12.22 15.30 16.99
C TYR A 328 -13.11 15.54 15.74
N PRO A 329 -12.96 14.77 14.65
CA PRO A 329 -13.80 14.86 13.44
C PRO A 329 -15.33 14.67 13.65
N ASP A 330 -15.78 14.27 14.85
CA ASP A 330 -17.19 14.21 15.25
C ASP A 330 -17.68 15.49 15.98
N GLY A 331 -16.84 16.52 16.11
CA GLY A 331 -17.14 17.77 16.83
C GLY A 331 -16.96 17.69 18.35
N THR A 332 -16.48 16.58 18.93
CA THR A 332 -16.33 16.45 20.38
C THR A 332 -14.98 16.99 20.88
N GLU A 333 -14.99 17.79 21.98
CA GLU A 333 -13.76 18.34 22.56
C GLU A 333 -12.82 17.25 23.09
N ALA A 334 -11.54 17.34 22.73
CA ALA A 334 -10.53 16.39 23.16
C ALA A 334 -10.05 16.68 24.60
N LYS A 335 -10.08 15.65 25.46
CA LYS A 335 -9.48 15.70 26.79
C LYS A 335 -7.97 15.54 26.66
N LEU A 336 -7.23 16.63 26.89
CA LEU A 336 -5.77 16.63 26.84
C LEU A 336 -5.18 16.15 28.17
N GLU A 337 -4.19 15.25 28.08
CA GLU A 337 -3.36 14.77 29.19
C GLU A 337 -2.03 15.55 29.20
N GLU A 338 -1.60 16.07 30.35
CA GLU A 338 -0.36 16.87 30.43
C GLU A 338 0.87 15.99 30.12
N GLY A 339 1.77 16.50 29.27
CA GLY A 339 2.96 15.77 28.82
C GLY A 339 2.69 14.65 27.79
N VAL A 340 1.43 14.43 27.39
CA VAL A 340 1.06 13.44 26.37
C VAL A 340 0.96 14.09 24.99
N ASP A 341 1.46 13.40 23.96
CA ASP A 341 1.36 13.86 22.58
C ASP A 341 -0.11 13.92 22.13
N ARG A 342 -0.55 15.11 21.70
CA ARG A 342 -1.91 15.34 21.20
C ARG A 342 -2.26 14.41 20.04
N ARG A 343 -1.29 14.07 19.18
CA ARG A 343 -1.47 13.16 18.04
C ARG A 343 -1.71 11.72 18.48
N LEU A 344 -1.18 11.32 19.64
CA LEU A 344 -1.48 10.01 20.24
C LEU A 344 -2.92 9.98 20.77
N ILE A 345 -3.44 11.10 21.26
CA ILE A 345 -4.86 11.22 21.67
C ILE A 345 -5.77 11.11 20.44
N LEU A 346 -5.46 11.81 19.34
CA LEU A 346 -6.19 11.68 18.07
C LEU A 346 -6.09 10.26 17.48
N ALA A 347 -4.89 9.66 17.47
CA ALA A 347 -4.69 8.30 17.00
C ALA A 347 -5.49 7.26 17.82
N ARG A 348 -5.55 7.42 19.15
CA ARG A 348 -6.40 6.60 20.03
C ARG A 348 -7.89 6.74 19.68
N TRP A 349 -8.36 7.93 19.31
CA TRP A 349 -9.76 8.15 18.90
C TRP A 349 -10.08 7.56 17.52
N PHE A 350 -9.21 7.72 16.51
CA PHE A 350 -9.37 7.03 15.23
C PHE A 350 -9.42 5.51 15.44
N THR A 351 -8.57 4.97 16.30
CA THR A 351 -8.41 3.52 16.50
C THR A 351 -9.28 2.91 17.61
N ASP A 352 -10.20 3.66 18.22
CA ASP A 352 -11.09 3.12 19.26
C ASP A 352 -12.04 2.06 18.66
N ARG A 353 -12.39 1.04 19.47
CA ARG A 353 -13.36 0.01 19.05
C ARG A 353 -14.76 0.57 18.78
N LYS A 354 -15.12 1.69 19.41
CA LYS A 354 -16.37 2.42 19.17
C LYS A 354 -16.38 3.17 17.83
N ASN A 355 -15.22 3.44 17.25
CA ASN A 355 -15.07 4.10 15.96
C ASN A 355 -15.13 3.05 14.84
N ASP A 356 -16.35 2.69 14.43
CA ASP A 356 -16.60 1.76 13.33
C ASP A 356 -16.37 2.41 11.96
N ARG A 357 -16.71 3.70 11.78
CA ARG A 357 -16.44 4.46 10.55
C ARG A 357 -14.97 4.36 10.12
N PHE A 358 -14.00 4.50 11.04
CA PHE A 358 -12.57 4.29 10.77
C PHE A 358 -12.26 2.94 10.10
N ARG A 359 -12.89 1.87 10.59
CA ARG A 359 -12.73 0.52 10.06
C ARG A 359 -13.48 0.34 8.75
N LYS A 360 -14.76 0.74 8.71
CA LYS A 360 -15.67 0.63 7.57
C LYS A 360 -15.18 1.38 6.33
N VAL A 361 -14.49 2.52 6.48
CA VAL A 361 -13.83 3.23 5.37
C VAL A 361 -12.69 2.40 4.75
N MET A 362 -11.84 1.78 5.59
CA MET A 362 -10.78 0.89 5.10
C MET A 362 -11.36 -0.40 4.50
N ILE A 363 -12.40 -0.97 5.12
CA ILE A 363 -13.12 -2.15 4.62
C ILE A 363 -13.75 -1.86 3.25
N ASN A 364 -14.43 -0.72 3.07
CA ASN A 364 -15.03 -0.35 1.79
C ASN A 364 -13.96 -0.22 0.69
N ARG A 365 -12.82 0.44 0.95
CA ARG A 365 -11.70 0.55 -0.01
C ARG A 365 -11.11 -0.82 -0.38
N ILE A 366 -10.95 -1.72 0.59
CA ILE A 366 -10.51 -3.11 0.37
C ILE A 366 -11.55 -3.88 -0.46
N TRP A 367 -12.84 -3.72 -0.15
CA TRP A 367 -13.95 -4.37 -0.83
C TRP A 367 -14.04 -3.93 -2.30
N THR A 368 -14.05 -2.63 -2.60
CA THR A 368 -14.05 -2.11 -3.97
C THR A 368 -12.89 -2.65 -4.81
N ARG A 369 -11.69 -2.80 -4.22
CA ARG A 369 -10.50 -3.32 -4.89
C ARG A 369 -10.51 -4.84 -5.12
N LEU A 370 -11.34 -5.60 -4.40
CA LEU A 370 -11.45 -7.05 -4.52
C LEU A 370 -12.73 -7.52 -5.23
N MET A 371 -13.81 -6.75 -5.13
CA MET A 371 -15.16 -7.15 -5.50
C MET A 371 -15.73 -6.36 -6.69
N GLY A 372 -15.12 -5.24 -7.09
CA GLY A 372 -15.60 -4.41 -8.22
C GLY A 372 -16.83 -3.54 -7.93
N TRP A 373 -17.30 -3.50 -6.69
CA TRP A 373 -18.36 -2.60 -6.23
C TRP A 373 -18.09 -2.12 -4.80
N SER A 374 -18.74 -1.03 -4.39
CA SER A 374 -18.49 -0.35 -3.11
C SER A 374 -19.78 -0.27 -2.28
N PHE A 375 -19.69 -0.45 -0.96
CA PHE A 375 -20.84 -0.26 -0.05
C PHE A 375 -21.36 1.19 -0.10
N PHE A 376 -20.47 2.14 -0.32
CA PHE A 376 -20.77 3.55 -0.56
C PHE A 376 -19.71 4.20 -1.47
N THR A 377 -20.06 5.30 -2.13
CA THR A 377 -19.15 6.15 -2.93
C THR A 377 -19.50 7.63 -2.77
N PRO A 378 -18.53 8.57 -2.77
CA PRO A 378 -17.08 8.38 -2.93
C PRO A 378 -16.41 7.60 -1.79
N LEU A 379 -15.22 7.05 -2.04
CA LEU A 379 -14.47 6.26 -1.06
C LEU A 379 -13.78 7.11 0.03
N ASP A 380 -13.93 8.43 -0.02
CA ASP A 380 -13.37 9.42 0.89
C ASP A 380 -14.36 10.53 1.30
N ASP A 381 -15.66 10.36 1.00
CA ASP A 381 -16.74 11.30 1.37
C ASP A 381 -18.02 10.54 1.79
N TRP A 382 -18.01 10.06 3.04
CA TRP A 382 -19.16 9.47 3.73
C TRP A 382 -19.80 10.53 4.61
N ASN A 383 -20.80 11.21 4.03
CA ASN A 383 -21.57 12.28 4.64
C ASN A 383 -23.02 11.87 4.94
N ASP A 384 -23.81 12.83 5.42
CA ASP A 384 -25.16 12.59 5.94
C ASP A 384 -26.18 12.21 4.85
N LYS A 385 -25.77 12.21 3.58
CA LYS A 385 -26.55 11.79 2.40
C LYS A 385 -26.01 10.51 1.76
N THR A 386 -24.98 9.88 2.34
CA THR A 386 -24.37 8.67 1.80
C THR A 386 -25.23 7.45 2.10
N GLU A 387 -25.93 6.97 1.08
CA GLU A 387 -26.61 5.67 1.12
C GLU A 387 -25.59 4.52 1.18
N ILE A 388 -25.85 3.52 2.03
CA ILE A 388 -24.99 2.35 2.20
C ILE A 388 -25.73 1.11 1.69
N GLN A 389 -25.34 0.61 0.52
CA GLN A 389 -25.82 -0.68 0.03
C GLN A 389 -25.10 -1.83 0.74
N GLY A 390 -25.79 -2.95 0.96
CA GLY A 390 -25.22 -4.15 1.59
C GLY A 390 -24.75 -3.94 3.04
N GLU A 391 -25.45 -3.10 3.82
CA GLU A 391 -24.98 -2.69 5.16
C GLU A 391 -24.74 -3.87 6.12
N GLU A 392 -25.54 -4.94 6.05
CA GLU A 392 -25.31 -6.15 6.87
C GLU A 392 -23.96 -6.82 6.58
N ILE A 393 -23.54 -6.84 5.30
CA ILE A 393 -22.23 -7.35 4.90
C ILE A 393 -21.11 -6.45 5.44
N LEU A 394 -21.26 -5.13 5.33
CA LEU A 394 -20.29 -4.16 5.87
C LEU A 394 -20.18 -4.27 7.40
N ASN A 395 -21.30 -4.42 8.10
CA ASN A 395 -21.37 -4.63 9.55
C ASN A 395 -20.74 -5.98 9.97
N HIS A 396 -20.90 -7.04 9.17
CA HIS A 396 -20.24 -8.32 9.42
C HIS A 396 -18.73 -8.27 9.18
N LEU A 397 -18.29 -7.62 8.10
CA LEU A 397 -16.86 -7.41 7.82
C LEU A 397 -16.18 -6.56 8.90
N ASP A 398 -16.89 -5.60 9.50
CA ASP A 398 -16.39 -4.82 10.64
C ASP A 398 -16.11 -5.71 11.86
N GLN A 399 -17.05 -6.61 12.20
CA GLN A 399 -16.88 -7.58 13.28
C GLN A 399 -15.70 -8.51 13.02
N VAL A 400 -15.58 -9.04 11.78
CA VAL A 400 -14.43 -9.86 11.38
C VAL A 400 -13.11 -9.08 11.53
N PHE A 401 -13.06 -7.83 11.07
CA PHE A 401 -11.84 -7.02 11.14
C PHE A 401 -11.42 -6.71 12.59
N VAL A 402 -12.37 -6.48 13.51
CA VAL A 402 -12.10 -6.37 14.95
C VAL A 402 -11.62 -7.70 15.56
N GLN A 403 -12.27 -8.82 15.23
CA GLN A 403 -11.88 -10.16 15.70
C GLN A 403 -10.47 -10.57 15.25
N GLN A 404 -10.09 -10.19 14.02
CA GLN A 404 -8.75 -10.39 13.46
C GLN A 404 -7.72 -9.34 13.91
N ASN A 405 -8.06 -8.52 14.90
CA ASN A 405 -7.21 -7.45 15.45
C ASN A 405 -6.67 -6.52 14.34
N TYR A 406 -7.56 -6.00 13.50
CA TYR A 406 -7.29 -4.98 12.47
C TYR A 406 -6.27 -5.39 11.38
N ARG A 407 -5.96 -6.68 11.22
CA ARG A 407 -4.95 -7.16 10.27
C ARG A 407 -5.50 -7.22 8.84
N ILE A 408 -4.95 -6.37 7.95
CA ILE A 408 -5.42 -6.23 6.56
C ILE A 408 -5.40 -7.56 5.80
N LYS A 409 -4.34 -8.36 5.93
CA LYS A 409 -4.24 -9.65 5.21
C LYS A 409 -5.31 -10.65 5.60
N ASP A 410 -5.82 -10.58 6.83
CA ASP A 410 -6.83 -11.51 7.34
C ASP A 410 -8.21 -11.15 6.80
N LEU A 411 -8.52 -9.85 6.73
CA LEU A 411 -9.73 -9.34 6.07
C LEU A 411 -9.71 -9.63 4.57
N VAL A 412 -8.56 -9.42 3.91
CA VAL A 412 -8.36 -9.82 2.51
C VAL A 412 -8.55 -11.33 2.34
N LEU A 413 -7.94 -12.17 3.20
CA LEU A 413 -8.13 -13.62 3.17
C LEU A 413 -9.60 -14.01 3.32
N TYR A 414 -10.31 -13.38 4.26
CA TYR A 414 -11.73 -13.64 4.50
C TYR A 414 -12.57 -13.38 3.24
N ILE A 415 -12.38 -12.22 2.61
CA ILE A 415 -13.09 -11.84 1.38
C ILE A 415 -12.72 -12.80 0.24
N VAL A 416 -11.42 -12.99 -0.06
CA VAL A 416 -10.99 -13.78 -1.22
C VAL A 416 -11.12 -15.31 -1.04
N SER A 417 -11.55 -15.78 0.13
CA SER A 417 -11.90 -17.20 0.37
C SER A 417 -13.38 -17.51 0.10
N SER A 418 -14.22 -16.50 -0.12
CA SER A 418 -15.66 -16.65 -0.35
C SER A 418 -16.00 -17.06 -1.79
N ARG A 419 -17.16 -17.69 -2.01
CA ARG A 419 -17.73 -17.85 -3.36
C ARG A 419 -18.14 -16.51 -3.94
N ALA A 420 -18.58 -15.56 -3.12
CA ALA A 420 -18.97 -14.20 -3.53
C ALA A 420 -17.84 -13.46 -4.26
N TYR A 421 -16.59 -13.63 -3.78
CA TYR A 421 -15.39 -13.16 -4.46
C TYR A 421 -15.11 -13.94 -5.75
N ALA A 422 -15.39 -15.24 -5.77
CA ALA A 422 -15.19 -16.12 -6.93
C ALA A 422 -16.33 -16.07 -7.96
N ARG A 423 -17.31 -15.16 -7.85
CA ARG A 423 -18.50 -15.12 -8.72
C ARG A 423 -18.19 -14.87 -10.21
N THR A 424 -19.04 -15.36 -11.10
CA THR A 424 -18.86 -15.26 -12.56
C THR A 424 -19.02 -13.84 -13.10
N MET A 425 -18.41 -13.58 -14.25
CA MET A 425 -18.81 -12.49 -15.15
C MET A 425 -20.23 -12.75 -15.71
N PRO A 426 -20.97 -11.70 -16.16
CA PRO A 426 -22.22 -11.90 -16.86
C PRO A 426 -21.99 -12.61 -18.21
N VAL A 427 -22.90 -13.50 -18.59
CA VAL A 427 -22.93 -14.11 -19.94
C VAL A 427 -24.26 -13.82 -20.63
N ALA A 428 -24.29 -13.93 -21.97
CA ALA A 428 -25.46 -13.62 -22.76
C ALA A 428 -26.70 -14.44 -22.32
N GLY A 429 -27.79 -13.73 -21.98
CA GLY A 429 -29.03 -14.33 -21.48
C GLY A 429 -29.17 -14.41 -19.95
N MET A 430 -28.18 -13.94 -19.19
CA MET A 430 -28.34 -13.74 -17.74
C MET A 430 -29.27 -12.56 -17.40
N GLU A 431 -29.95 -12.66 -16.27
CA GLU A 431 -30.75 -11.58 -15.67
C GLU A 431 -29.84 -10.53 -15.02
N ASP A 432 -30.16 -9.25 -15.21
CA ASP A 432 -29.45 -8.08 -14.67
C ASP A 432 -27.91 -8.10 -14.89
N PRO A 433 -27.44 -8.24 -16.15
CA PRO A 433 -26.02 -8.48 -16.44
C PRO A 433 -25.09 -7.31 -16.05
N GLU A 434 -25.62 -6.09 -15.95
CA GLU A 434 -24.88 -4.90 -15.50
C GLU A 434 -24.68 -4.86 -13.97
N SER A 435 -25.35 -5.76 -13.23
CA SER A 435 -25.25 -5.83 -11.77
C SER A 435 -23.82 -6.15 -11.32
N SER A 436 -23.16 -5.15 -10.74
CA SER A 436 -21.83 -5.33 -10.13
C SER A 436 -21.86 -6.12 -8.83
N VAL A 437 -23.04 -6.27 -8.21
CA VAL A 437 -23.24 -7.17 -7.07
C VAL A 437 -23.39 -8.62 -7.55
N ARG A 438 -24.33 -8.91 -8.47
CA ARG A 438 -24.61 -10.29 -8.90
C ARG A 438 -23.47 -10.93 -9.70
N TYR A 439 -22.77 -10.14 -10.51
CA TYR A 439 -21.66 -10.61 -11.33
C TYR A 439 -20.37 -9.86 -11.01
N PHE A 440 -19.22 -10.45 -11.36
CA PHE A 440 -17.95 -9.75 -11.35
C PHE A 440 -17.81 -8.97 -12.66
N GLN A 441 -17.84 -7.64 -12.58
CA GLN A 441 -17.64 -6.78 -13.75
C GLN A 441 -16.14 -6.64 -14.02
N ALA A 442 -15.75 -6.69 -15.30
CA ALA A 442 -14.34 -6.65 -15.69
C ALA A 442 -13.66 -5.38 -15.18
N GLN A 443 -12.76 -5.52 -14.20
CA GLN A 443 -11.99 -4.40 -13.66
C GLN A 443 -10.71 -4.26 -14.45
N ARG A 444 -10.45 -3.09 -15.04
CA ARG A 444 -9.22 -2.88 -15.80
C ARG A 444 -8.00 -3.04 -14.88
N MET A 445 -6.94 -3.67 -15.40
CA MET A 445 -5.68 -3.76 -14.68
C MET A 445 -5.11 -2.37 -14.37
N ASP A 446 -4.66 -2.18 -13.13
CA ASP A 446 -3.89 -1.00 -12.74
C ASP A 446 -2.48 -1.00 -13.41
N PRO A 447 -1.75 0.13 -13.42
CA PRO A 447 -0.49 0.26 -14.16
C PRO A 447 0.55 -0.78 -13.73
N ASP A 448 0.58 -1.10 -12.44
CA ASP A 448 1.49 -2.06 -11.83
C ASP A 448 1.11 -3.48 -12.26
N GLN A 449 -0.17 -3.86 -12.17
CA GLN A 449 -0.71 -5.14 -12.66
C GLN A 449 -0.38 -5.37 -14.13
N LEU A 450 -0.65 -4.38 -14.98
CA LEU A 450 -0.49 -4.50 -16.42
C LEU A 450 1.00 -4.64 -16.80
N MET A 451 1.88 -3.79 -16.24
CA MET A 451 3.31 -3.88 -16.55
C MET A 451 3.94 -5.18 -16.03
N ASN A 452 3.58 -5.61 -14.81
CA ASN A 452 4.07 -6.87 -14.24
C ASN A 452 3.58 -8.08 -15.04
N SER A 453 2.33 -8.06 -15.52
CA SER A 453 1.74 -9.16 -16.28
C SER A 453 2.32 -9.24 -17.71
N LEU A 454 2.56 -8.09 -18.35
CA LEU A 454 3.32 -8.00 -19.60
C LEU A 454 4.72 -8.60 -19.45
N ILE A 455 5.47 -8.25 -18.39
CA ILE A 455 6.83 -8.77 -18.15
C ILE A 455 6.79 -10.28 -17.83
N LYS A 456 5.97 -10.72 -16.87
CA LYS A 456 5.90 -12.13 -16.44
C LYS A 456 5.42 -13.05 -17.58
N GLY A 457 4.31 -12.71 -18.22
CA GLY A 457 3.69 -13.57 -19.24
C GLY A 457 4.50 -13.70 -20.54
N SER A 458 5.41 -12.75 -20.82
CA SER A 458 6.31 -12.78 -21.97
C SER A 458 7.70 -13.38 -21.66
N PHE A 459 7.96 -13.81 -20.42
CA PHE A 459 9.24 -14.36 -19.95
C PHE A 459 10.46 -13.46 -20.24
N ALA A 460 10.26 -12.13 -20.31
CA ALA A 460 11.32 -11.20 -20.66
C ALA A 460 12.33 -11.02 -19.52
N MET A 461 13.62 -11.20 -19.81
CA MET A 461 14.68 -11.09 -18.80
C MET A 461 15.41 -9.74 -18.82
N THR A 462 15.24 -8.98 -17.75
CA THR A 462 16.37 -8.78 -16.83
C THR A 462 16.03 -9.47 -15.51
N VAL A 463 16.70 -10.58 -15.23
CA VAL A 463 16.36 -11.51 -14.16
C VAL A 463 17.63 -11.97 -13.47
N SER A 464 17.61 -11.96 -12.13
CA SER A 464 18.44 -12.86 -11.35
C SER A 464 17.52 -13.86 -10.65
N ASP A 465 17.65 -15.13 -11.04
CA ASP A 465 17.08 -16.30 -10.36
C ASP A 465 15.58 -16.19 -9.97
N ILE A 466 14.69 -15.89 -10.92
CA ILE A 466 13.24 -16.22 -10.79
C ILE A 466 13.12 -17.75 -10.86
N ARG A 467 13.51 -18.41 -9.78
CA ARG A 467 12.98 -19.72 -9.42
C ARG A 467 11.57 -19.46 -8.95
N GLU A 468 10.59 -20.05 -9.63
CA GLU A 468 9.22 -20.08 -9.13
C GLU A 468 9.27 -20.63 -7.70
N ARG A 469 8.90 -19.80 -6.73
CA ARG A 469 9.16 -20.09 -5.32
C ARG A 469 8.18 -21.16 -4.87
N LYS A 470 8.58 -22.43 -4.99
CA LYS A 470 7.73 -23.62 -4.85
C LYS A 470 6.67 -23.42 -3.76
N ILE A 471 5.42 -23.22 -4.19
CA ILE A 471 4.33 -22.92 -3.29
C ILE A 471 4.04 -24.18 -2.48
N SER A 472 4.17 -24.08 -1.15
CA SER A 472 3.83 -25.16 -0.22
C SER A 472 2.32 -25.21 -0.01
N LEU A 473 1.59 -25.61 -1.04
CA LEU A 473 0.15 -25.87 -0.99
C LEU A 473 -0.15 -26.97 0.04
N SER A 474 -1.14 -26.75 0.90
CA SER A 474 -1.57 -27.75 1.88
C SER A 474 -2.64 -28.64 1.29
N ALA A 475 -2.48 -29.96 1.41
CA ALA A 475 -3.54 -30.92 1.06
C ALA A 475 -4.73 -30.91 2.05
N GLN A 476 -4.65 -30.08 3.10
CA GLN A 476 -5.67 -29.91 4.15
C GLN A 476 -6.03 -28.44 4.30
N THR A 477 -7.28 -28.14 4.65
CA THR A 477 -7.74 -26.77 4.94
C THR A 477 -6.86 -26.11 6.01
N PRO A 478 -6.26 -24.93 5.76
CA PRO A 478 -5.48 -24.23 6.77
C PRO A 478 -6.33 -23.88 8.01
N ASP A 479 -5.75 -23.95 9.21
CA ASP A 479 -6.39 -23.44 10.43
C ASP A 479 -6.46 -21.90 10.37
N LEU A 480 -7.61 -21.39 9.92
CA LEU A 480 -7.85 -19.97 9.75
C LEU A 480 -7.97 -19.18 11.08
N SER A 481 -7.93 -19.85 12.25
CA SER A 481 -7.87 -19.17 13.57
C SER A 481 -6.44 -18.90 14.04
N ARG A 482 -5.47 -19.68 13.56
CA ARG A 482 -4.04 -19.62 13.97
C ARG A 482 -3.10 -19.24 12.85
N LEU A 483 -3.63 -18.79 11.73
CA LEU A 483 -2.86 -18.60 10.51
C LEU A 483 -1.90 -17.41 10.60
N ASN A 484 -0.61 -17.70 10.74
CA ASN A 484 0.40 -16.64 10.59
C ASN A 484 0.52 -16.23 9.11
N LEU A 485 0.04 -15.03 8.76
CA LEU A 485 0.18 -14.41 7.44
C LEU A 485 1.38 -13.45 7.34
N GLN A 486 2.31 -13.49 8.29
CA GLN A 486 3.65 -12.94 8.09
C GLN A 486 4.27 -13.53 6.81
N GLY A 487 4.89 -12.66 6.02
CA GLY A 487 5.46 -13.02 4.74
C GLY A 487 6.78 -13.77 4.86
N LEU A 488 7.21 -14.33 3.73
CA LEU A 488 8.45 -15.10 3.62
C LEU A 488 9.40 -14.47 2.59
N GLY A 489 10.70 -14.52 2.87
CA GLY A 489 11.75 -13.93 2.02
C GLY A 489 11.86 -12.41 2.15
N SER A 490 12.52 -11.77 1.18
CA SER A 490 12.74 -10.33 1.14
C SER A 490 11.76 -9.60 0.23
N ILE A 491 11.54 -8.31 0.53
CA ILE A 491 10.74 -7.35 -0.25
C ILE A 491 11.65 -6.68 -1.29
N LYS A 492 11.15 -6.46 -2.52
CA LYS A 492 11.77 -5.55 -3.50
C LYS A 492 11.38 -4.11 -3.21
N ALA A 493 12.25 -3.18 -3.60
CA ALA A 493 11.99 -1.74 -3.54
C ALA A 493 12.58 -1.05 -4.78
N PRO A 494 12.16 0.20 -5.07
CA PRO A 494 12.83 1.03 -6.06
C PRO A 494 14.31 1.23 -5.74
N SER A 495 15.14 1.47 -6.76
CA SER A 495 16.52 1.92 -6.56
C SER A 495 16.91 3.08 -7.47
N GLN A 496 17.71 4.01 -6.94
CA GLN A 496 18.04 5.25 -7.64
C GLN A 496 18.75 4.99 -8.98
N ASN A 497 18.25 5.63 -10.04
CA ASN A 497 18.74 5.49 -11.42
C ASN A 497 18.60 4.06 -12.00
N GLN A 498 17.68 3.23 -11.48
CA GLN A 498 17.43 1.90 -12.01
C GLN A 498 16.93 1.94 -13.46
N ARG A 499 17.72 1.37 -14.38
CA ARG A 499 17.42 1.34 -15.83
C ARG A 499 16.69 0.07 -16.26
N ASP A 500 16.99 -1.04 -15.58
CA ASP A 500 16.50 -2.37 -15.84
C ASP A 500 15.72 -2.84 -14.60
N PHE A 501 14.46 -3.22 -14.78
CA PHE A 501 13.53 -3.61 -13.71
C PHE A 501 12.72 -4.83 -14.12
N ALA A 502 12.41 -5.69 -13.14
CA ALA A 502 11.59 -6.90 -13.34
C ALA A 502 10.17 -6.76 -12.77
N ASN A 503 9.84 -5.63 -12.14
CA ASN A 503 8.54 -5.35 -11.54
C ASN A 503 8.29 -3.83 -11.42
N ALA A 504 7.03 -3.40 -11.46
CA ALA A 504 6.60 -2.02 -11.28
C ALA A 504 7.00 -1.40 -9.93
N VAL A 505 7.20 -2.23 -8.90
CA VAL A 505 7.68 -1.80 -7.58
C VAL A 505 9.16 -1.42 -7.54
N GLU A 506 9.90 -1.68 -8.62
CA GLU A 506 11.30 -1.27 -8.78
C GLU A 506 11.42 0.12 -9.44
N VAL A 507 10.30 0.71 -9.87
CA VAL A 507 10.22 2.05 -10.48
C VAL A 507 9.84 3.09 -9.44
N GLU A 508 10.55 4.22 -9.45
CA GLU A 508 10.35 5.36 -8.56
C GLU A 508 8.94 5.97 -8.64
N ARG A 509 8.43 6.43 -7.48
CA ARG A 509 7.18 7.19 -7.33
C ARG A 509 7.49 8.58 -6.75
N PRO A 510 6.82 9.67 -7.17
CA PRO A 510 5.91 9.77 -8.32
C PRO A 510 6.60 9.35 -9.61
N VAL A 511 5.84 8.74 -10.53
CA VAL A 511 6.40 8.26 -11.79
C VAL A 511 6.69 9.42 -12.74
N GLY A 512 7.80 9.35 -13.49
CA GLY A 512 8.06 10.32 -14.56
C GLY A 512 7.00 10.23 -15.67
N TYR A 513 6.46 11.37 -16.11
CA TYR A 513 5.33 11.46 -17.06
C TYR A 513 5.49 10.64 -18.35
N ASN A 514 6.72 10.48 -18.86
CA ASN A 514 7.02 9.73 -20.08
C ASN A 514 7.23 8.21 -19.85
N SER A 515 6.93 7.71 -18.65
CA SER A 515 7.04 6.29 -18.30
C SER A 515 5.79 5.50 -18.70
N PHE A 516 5.93 4.18 -18.86
CA PHE A 516 4.77 3.30 -19.08
C PHE A 516 3.75 3.45 -17.95
N LEU A 517 4.20 3.40 -16.69
CA LEU A 517 3.31 3.50 -15.54
C LEU A 517 2.50 4.80 -15.54
N ALA A 518 3.13 5.95 -15.82
CA ALA A 518 2.43 7.24 -15.90
C ALA A 518 1.36 7.25 -16.99
N VAL A 519 1.68 6.78 -18.20
CA VAL A 519 0.72 6.69 -19.31
C VAL A 519 -0.47 5.81 -18.93
N PHE A 520 -0.24 4.66 -18.29
CA PHE A 520 -1.32 3.77 -17.83
C PHE A 520 -2.06 4.24 -16.58
N GLY A 521 -1.70 5.41 -16.03
CA GLY A 521 -2.45 6.11 -15.00
C GLY A 521 -1.83 6.12 -13.61
N ALA A 522 -0.58 5.67 -13.44
CA ALA A 522 0.09 5.75 -12.13
C ALA A 522 0.24 7.22 -11.71
N GLY A 523 -0.35 7.54 -10.56
CA GLY A 523 -0.59 8.91 -10.14
C GLY A 523 0.67 9.71 -9.78
N PRO A 524 0.58 11.05 -9.82
CA PRO A 524 1.65 11.95 -9.37
C PRO A 524 1.82 11.98 -7.84
N ARG A 525 1.04 11.19 -7.08
CA ARG A 525 1.00 11.14 -5.61
C ARG A 525 0.76 12.53 -5.01
N ILE A 526 -0.23 13.25 -5.53
CA ILE A 526 -0.68 14.57 -5.08
C ILE A 526 -1.90 14.45 -4.16
N ASP A 527 -2.88 13.59 -4.52
CA ASP A 527 -4.10 13.33 -3.73
C ASP A 527 -4.27 11.84 -3.37
N ILE A 528 -5.21 11.53 -2.47
CA ILE A 528 -5.51 10.17 -1.98
C ILE A 528 -5.90 9.25 -3.14
N GLY A 529 -5.09 8.22 -3.40
CA GLY A 529 -5.46 7.17 -4.35
C GLY A 529 -5.46 7.64 -5.81
N ASP A 530 -4.59 8.59 -6.17
CA ASP A 530 -4.57 9.30 -7.45
C ASP A 530 -4.09 8.48 -8.67
N ASP A 531 -4.23 7.15 -8.62
CA ASP A 531 -4.03 6.27 -9.78
C ASP A 531 -5.30 6.25 -10.66
N GLU A 532 -5.18 6.73 -11.89
CA GLU A 532 -6.24 6.71 -12.89
C GLU A 532 -6.37 5.31 -13.52
N ILE A 533 -7.59 4.79 -13.60
CA ILE A 533 -7.90 3.50 -14.24
C ILE A 533 -8.77 3.65 -15.50
N THR A 534 -9.34 4.84 -15.73
CA THR A 534 -10.16 5.16 -16.91
C THR A 534 -9.36 4.94 -18.21
N PRO A 535 -9.92 4.27 -19.24
CA PRO A 535 -9.22 4.04 -20.50
C PRO A 535 -9.06 5.33 -21.31
N THR A 536 -7.82 5.67 -21.68
CA THR A 536 -7.49 6.81 -22.55
C THR A 536 -7.03 6.36 -23.94
N ILE A 537 -7.17 7.24 -24.93
CA ILE A 537 -6.68 7.00 -26.30
C ILE A 537 -5.15 6.80 -26.31
N GLU A 538 -4.42 7.54 -25.47
CA GLU A 538 -2.95 7.42 -25.36
C GLU A 538 -2.52 6.04 -24.88
N GLN A 539 -3.24 5.47 -23.91
CA GLN A 539 -2.99 4.13 -23.38
C GLN A 539 -3.21 3.05 -24.44
N VAL A 540 -4.31 3.14 -25.21
CA VAL A 540 -4.59 2.22 -26.32
C VAL A 540 -3.51 2.34 -27.40
N LEU A 541 -3.17 3.56 -27.83
CA LEU A 541 -2.10 3.79 -28.80
C LEU A 541 -0.72 3.30 -28.29
N THR A 542 -0.49 3.35 -26.97
CA THR A 542 0.74 2.86 -26.33
C THR A 542 0.79 1.33 -26.21
N LEU A 543 -0.33 0.62 -26.08
CA LEU A 543 -0.31 -0.84 -26.23
C LEU A 543 -0.03 -1.25 -27.67
N LEU A 544 -0.70 -0.61 -28.65
CA LEU A 544 -0.55 -0.88 -30.07
C LEU A 544 0.86 -0.56 -30.60
N ASN A 545 1.43 0.59 -30.24
CA ASN A 545 2.66 1.13 -30.86
C ASN A 545 3.85 1.24 -29.89
N GLY A 546 3.67 0.96 -28.61
CA GLY A 546 4.67 1.22 -27.57
C GLY A 546 5.96 0.42 -27.73
N ARG A 547 7.08 1.02 -27.29
CA ARG A 547 8.40 0.37 -27.29
C ARG A 547 8.50 -0.82 -26.34
N LEU A 548 7.62 -0.92 -25.35
CA LEU A 548 7.55 -2.04 -24.42
C LEU A 548 6.83 -3.23 -25.07
N THR A 549 5.53 -3.09 -25.37
CA THR A 549 4.71 -4.16 -25.97
C THR A 549 5.32 -4.74 -27.24
N ASN A 550 5.78 -3.89 -28.17
CA ASN A 550 6.44 -4.36 -29.40
C ASN A 550 7.77 -5.07 -29.16
N ARG A 551 8.52 -4.72 -28.10
CA ARG A 551 9.73 -5.48 -27.71
C ARG A 551 9.34 -6.83 -27.12
N LEU A 552 8.42 -6.85 -26.17
CA LEU A 552 7.98 -8.06 -25.47
C LEU A 552 7.36 -9.07 -26.46
N ALA A 553 6.48 -8.64 -27.35
CA ALA A 553 5.88 -9.51 -28.38
C ALA A 553 6.96 -10.08 -29.31
N ARG A 554 7.85 -9.21 -29.81
CA ARG A 554 8.94 -9.62 -30.71
C ARG A 554 9.88 -10.63 -30.07
N ASP A 555 10.27 -10.39 -28.82
CA ASP A 555 11.29 -11.16 -28.12
C ASP A 555 10.72 -12.46 -27.48
N PHE A 556 9.43 -12.48 -27.11
CA PHE A 556 8.75 -13.69 -26.60
C PHE A 556 8.48 -14.74 -27.69
N ALA A 557 8.27 -14.33 -28.95
CA ALA A 557 8.22 -15.25 -30.10
C ALA A 557 9.58 -15.52 -30.76
N LYS A 558 10.68 -14.94 -30.27
CA LYS A 558 12.01 -15.08 -30.88
C LYS A 558 12.55 -16.51 -30.75
N LYS A 559 13.29 -16.99 -31.76
CA LYS A 559 14.02 -18.26 -31.64
C LYS A 559 14.88 -18.33 -30.37
N GLY A 560 14.71 -19.39 -29.59
CA GLY A 560 15.30 -19.59 -28.27
C GLY A 560 14.45 -19.11 -27.07
N SER A 561 13.32 -18.43 -27.30
CA SER A 561 12.36 -18.08 -26.24
C SER A 561 11.64 -19.31 -25.66
N TYR A 562 10.86 -19.11 -24.60
CA TYR A 562 9.98 -20.15 -24.05
C TYR A 562 9.03 -20.73 -25.11
N VAL A 563 8.37 -19.90 -25.93
CA VAL A 563 7.47 -20.36 -27.01
C VAL A 563 8.21 -21.23 -28.04
N HIS A 564 9.43 -20.85 -28.40
CA HIS A 564 10.26 -21.64 -29.31
C HIS A 564 10.72 -22.96 -28.69
N GLN A 565 11.07 -22.96 -27.39
CA GLN A 565 11.44 -24.19 -26.67
C GLN A 565 10.24 -25.15 -26.51
N TYR A 566 9.04 -24.61 -26.29
CA TYR A 566 7.79 -25.37 -26.23
C TYR A 566 7.46 -26.00 -27.60
N TYR A 567 7.53 -25.21 -28.68
CA TYR A 567 7.43 -25.71 -30.05
C TYR A 567 8.44 -26.83 -30.36
N GLN A 568 9.70 -26.67 -29.94
CA GLN A 568 10.74 -27.69 -30.12
C GLN A 568 10.51 -28.98 -29.32
N LYS A 569 9.62 -28.95 -28.31
CA LYS A 569 9.27 -30.11 -27.48
C LYS A 569 8.06 -30.87 -28.02
N GLU A 570 6.95 -30.17 -28.30
CA GLU A 570 5.70 -30.83 -28.72
C GLU A 570 5.62 -31.04 -30.24
N GLY A 571 6.24 -30.14 -31.02
CA GLY A 571 6.35 -30.22 -32.49
C GLY A 571 5.36 -29.37 -33.28
N GLU A 572 4.16 -29.09 -32.74
CA GLU A 572 3.13 -28.33 -33.45
C GLU A 572 3.12 -26.83 -33.11
N ILE A 573 2.75 -26.00 -34.10
CA ILE A 573 2.56 -24.55 -33.88
C ILE A 573 1.29 -24.25 -33.07
N LYS A 574 0.30 -25.16 -33.04
CA LYS A 574 -0.87 -25.06 -32.17
C LYS A 574 -0.48 -25.09 -30.69
N ASP A 575 0.44 -25.96 -30.31
CA ASP A 575 0.98 -26.03 -28.94
C ASP A 575 1.76 -24.77 -28.56
N ALA A 576 2.53 -24.22 -29.51
CA ALA A 576 3.23 -22.94 -29.33
C ALA A 576 2.26 -21.76 -29.13
N ALA A 577 1.15 -21.74 -29.87
CA ALA A 577 0.07 -20.79 -29.66
C ALA A 577 -0.62 -21.01 -28.30
N ASN A 578 -0.92 -22.26 -27.92
CA ASN A 578 -1.54 -22.56 -26.63
C ASN A 578 -0.65 -22.13 -25.45
N ALA A 579 0.67 -22.31 -25.55
CA ALA A 579 1.61 -21.84 -24.54
C ALA A 579 1.57 -20.31 -24.31
N ILE A 580 1.19 -19.52 -25.32
CA ILE A 580 0.96 -18.07 -25.21
C ILE A 580 -0.37 -17.78 -24.49
N PHE A 581 -1.44 -18.54 -24.76
CA PHE A 581 -2.69 -18.43 -24.00
C PHE A 581 -2.49 -18.78 -22.52
N GLN A 582 -1.78 -19.89 -22.24
CA GLN A 582 -1.43 -20.28 -20.87
C GLN A 582 -0.59 -19.22 -20.14
N SER A 583 0.36 -18.55 -20.83
CA SER A 583 1.23 -17.55 -20.20
C SER A 583 0.63 -16.15 -20.06
N LEU A 584 -0.27 -15.74 -20.95
CA LEU A 584 -0.84 -14.37 -20.98
C LEU A 584 -2.26 -14.30 -20.42
N LEU A 585 -3.11 -15.27 -20.77
CA LEU A 585 -4.53 -15.31 -20.42
C LEU A 585 -4.83 -16.26 -19.25
N SER A 586 -3.90 -17.17 -18.91
CA SER A 586 -4.00 -18.08 -17.76
C SER A 586 -5.10 -19.13 -17.91
N ARG A 587 -5.29 -19.61 -19.15
CA ARG A 587 -6.16 -20.72 -19.55
C ARG A 587 -5.61 -21.37 -20.82
N ASP A 588 -6.18 -22.50 -21.22
CA ASP A 588 -5.98 -23.05 -22.57
C ASP A 588 -6.71 -22.24 -23.66
N MET A 589 -6.17 -22.32 -24.87
CA MET A 589 -6.76 -21.87 -26.13
C MET A 589 -7.82 -22.87 -26.60
N SER A 590 -9.01 -22.39 -26.96
CA SER A 590 -10.07 -23.24 -27.52
C SER A 590 -9.82 -23.59 -28.99
N ASP A 591 -10.42 -24.68 -29.46
CA ASP A 591 -10.36 -25.05 -30.89
C ASP A 591 -11.01 -23.99 -31.81
N ALA A 592 -11.98 -23.22 -31.31
CA ALA A 592 -12.59 -22.11 -32.05
C ALA A 592 -11.60 -20.94 -32.24
N GLU A 593 -10.83 -20.61 -31.20
CA GLU A 593 -9.76 -19.61 -31.26
C GLU A 593 -8.62 -20.09 -32.16
N TRP A 594 -8.19 -21.35 -32.04
CA TRP A 594 -7.20 -21.93 -32.95
C TRP A 594 -7.68 -21.85 -34.41
N THR A 595 -8.88 -22.31 -34.71
CA THR A 595 -9.49 -22.24 -36.06
C THR A 595 -9.48 -20.81 -36.60
N LYS A 596 -9.74 -19.81 -35.74
CA LYS A 596 -9.70 -18.41 -36.12
C LYS A 596 -8.27 -17.92 -36.41
N ILE A 597 -7.31 -18.24 -35.54
CA ILE A 597 -5.88 -17.88 -35.68
C ILE A 597 -5.30 -18.49 -36.96
N GLU A 598 -5.54 -19.79 -37.18
CA GLU A 598 -5.14 -20.51 -38.39
C GLU A 598 -5.75 -19.86 -39.65
N SER A 599 -7.06 -19.56 -39.65
CA SER A 599 -7.70 -18.91 -40.80
C SER A 599 -7.07 -17.56 -41.17
N LEU A 600 -6.69 -16.74 -40.18
CA LEU A 600 -6.06 -15.42 -40.40
C LEU A 600 -4.61 -15.54 -40.88
N THR A 601 -3.90 -16.56 -40.43
CA THR A 601 -2.46 -16.75 -40.69
C THR A 601 -2.17 -17.69 -41.86
N THR A 602 -3.20 -18.28 -42.48
CA THR A 602 -3.09 -19.24 -43.61
C THR A 602 -2.12 -18.76 -44.70
N SER A 603 -2.16 -17.48 -45.09
CA SER A 603 -1.31 -16.92 -46.14
C SER A 603 0.19 -16.87 -45.81
N GLN A 604 0.55 -16.89 -44.52
CA GLN A 604 1.92 -16.96 -44.02
C GLN A 604 2.31 -18.38 -43.56
N LEU A 605 1.34 -19.21 -43.14
CA LEU A 605 1.56 -20.60 -42.70
C LEU A 605 1.57 -21.62 -43.85
N SER A 606 0.88 -21.36 -44.97
CA SER A 606 0.83 -22.28 -46.13
C SER A 606 2.11 -22.27 -47.00
N GLY A 607 3.22 -21.70 -46.51
CA GLY A 607 4.50 -21.48 -47.18
C GLY A 607 5.34 -22.74 -47.47
N ASN A 608 4.69 -23.81 -47.96
CA ASN A 608 5.28 -24.98 -48.60
C ASN A 608 6.45 -25.68 -47.84
N ARG A 609 6.27 -25.87 -46.53
CA ARG A 609 6.81 -26.99 -45.72
C ARG A 609 6.03 -27.07 -44.41
N LYS A 610 5.61 -28.28 -44.02
CA LYS A 610 5.15 -28.52 -42.64
C LYS A 610 6.29 -28.21 -41.66
N ASP A 611 5.91 -27.89 -40.43
CA ASP A 611 6.80 -27.86 -39.26
C ASP A 611 7.94 -26.83 -39.33
N ARG A 612 7.59 -25.59 -39.72
CA ARG A 612 8.45 -24.41 -39.55
C ARG A 612 7.78 -23.38 -38.64
N PHE A 613 8.29 -23.27 -37.42
CA PHE A 613 8.00 -22.20 -36.45
C PHE A 613 7.91 -20.82 -37.14
N ASN A 614 6.68 -20.31 -37.30
CA ASN A 614 6.43 -18.99 -37.87
C ASN A 614 6.50 -17.95 -36.75
N GLN A 615 7.64 -17.28 -36.66
CA GLN A 615 7.88 -16.23 -35.67
C GLN A 615 6.95 -15.02 -35.86
N GLU A 616 6.63 -14.62 -37.10
CA GLU A 616 5.82 -13.42 -37.39
C GLU A 616 4.37 -13.64 -36.95
N ALA A 617 3.75 -14.76 -37.33
CA ALA A 617 2.39 -15.11 -36.92
C ALA A 617 2.23 -15.22 -35.39
N LEU A 618 3.26 -15.68 -34.67
CA LEU A 618 3.27 -15.73 -33.21
C LEU A 618 3.49 -14.34 -32.58
N GLN A 619 4.23 -13.44 -33.22
CA GLN A 619 4.37 -12.04 -32.78
C GLN A 619 3.04 -11.30 -32.89
N ASP A 620 2.34 -11.45 -34.02
CA ASP A 620 1.02 -10.84 -34.24
C ASP A 620 -0.03 -11.40 -33.27
N LEU A 621 0.02 -12.70 -32.93
CA LEU A 621 -0.82 -13.30 -31.89
C LEU A 621 -0.54 -12.70 -30.50
N ILE A 622 0.72 -12.59 -30.08
CA ILE A 622 1.07 -12.00 -28.77
C ILE A 622 0.64 -10.53 -28.71
N TRP A 623 0.87 -9.76 -29.79
CA TRP A 623 0.45 -8.38 -29.89
C TRP A 623 -1.08 -8.23 -29.84
N SER A 624 -1.82 -9.13 -30.49
CA SER A 624 -3.29 -9.17 -30.45
C SER A 624 -3.80 -9.46 -29.03
N ILE A 625 -3.15 -10.39 -28.32
CA ILE A 625 -3.49 -10.71 -26.93
C ILE A 625 -3.17 -9.53 -26.00
N PHE A 626 -2.01 -8.88 -26.12
CA PHE A 626 -1.67 -7.68 -25.33
C PHE A 626 -2.67 -6.52 -25.49
N ASN A 627 -3.37 -6.45 -26.61
CA ASN A 627 -4.40 -5.44 -26.90
C ASN A 627 -5.84 -5.97 -26.68
N SER A 628 -6.02 -7.20 -26.22
CA SER A 628 -7.33 -7.81 -25.97
C SER A 628 -7.94 -7.34 -24.65
N GLN A 629 -9.27 -7.26 -24.60
CA GLN A 629 -10.01 -6.92 -23.38
C GLN A 629 -9.72 -7.93 -22.25
N GLU A 630 -9.68 -9.22 -22.57
CA GLU A 630 -9.40 -10.30 -21.62
C GLU A 630 -8.00 -10.19 -20.98
N PHE A 631 -6.99 -9.74 -21.74
CA PHE A 631 -5.65 -9.56 -21.20
C PHE A 631 -5.54 -8.35 -20.28
N ILE A 632 -6.13 -7.20 -20.65
CA ILE A 632 -5.97 -5.92 -19.93
C ILE A 632 -6.94 -5.75 -18.76
N HIS A 633 -7.82 -6.72 -18.49
CA HIS A 633 -8.73 -6.73 -17.35
C HIS A 633 -8.45 -7.89 -16.37
N VAL A 634 -8.77 -7.62 -15.11
CA VAL A 634 -9.13 -8.62 -14.12
C VAL A 634 -10.57 -9.04 -14.41
N ASN A 635 -10.78 -10.36 -14.55
CA ASN A 635 -12.03 -10.98 -14.98
C ASN A 635 -12.58 -11.92 -13.89
#